data_AF-A0A3C2B1Z2-F1
#
_entry.id   AF-A0A3C2B1Z2-F1
#
_cell.length_a   1.000
_cell.length_b   1.000
_cell.length_c   1.000
_cell.angle_alpha   90.00
_cell.angle_beta   90.00
_cell.angle_gamma   90.00
#
_symmetry.space_group_name_H-M   'P 1'
#
loop_
_entity.id
_entity.type
_entity.pdbx_description
1 polymer ?
#
loop_
_entity_poly.entity_id
_entity_poly.type
_entity_poly.pdbx_seq_one_letter_code
_entity_poly.pdbx_strand_id
1 'polypeptide(L)' 'MSGGQPSPSEPLRVPIGHLRADQVRLVQSILRGGDIPVSIQRDELITGPQYAAEVDDAIRWVLAANGPAPDEIDLDL' A
#
# COMPACT_ATOMS: atom_id res chain seq x y z
N MET A 1 -10.52 -0.16 -28.50
CA MET A 1 -10.13 0.43 -27.21
C MET A 1 -9.62 -0.71 -26.34
N SER A 2 -8.31 -0.92 -26.30
CA SER A 2 -7.72 -2.05 -25.57
C SER A 2 -7.55 -1.63 -24.11
N GLY A 3 -8.41 -2.14 -23.23
CA GLY A 3 -8.16 -2.13 -21.80
C GLY A 3 -6.96 -3.03 -21.52
N GLY A 4 -5.81 -2.42 -21.19
CA GLY A 4 -4.61 -3.15 -20.83
C GLY A 4 -4.83 -3.89 -19.53
N GLN A 5 -5.12 -5.18 -19.62
CA GLN A 5 -5.06 -6.06 -18.47
C GLN A 5 -3.58 -6.14 -18.06
N PRO A 6 -3.20 -5.75 -16.83
CA PRO A 6 -1.80 -5.75 -16.42
C PRO A 6 -1.24 -7.16 -16.60
N SER A 7 -0.07 -7.26 -17.24
CA SER A 7 0.55 -8.57 -17.49
C SER A 7 0.87 -9.22 -16.14
N PRO A 8 0.70 -10.54 -15.96
CA PRO A 8 1.00 -11.22 -14.69
C PRO A 8 2.48 -11.14 -14.26
N SER A 9 3.32 -10.48 -15.05
CA SER A 9 4.74 -10.24 -14.82
C SER A 9 5.05 -8.81 -14.37
N GLU A 10 4.07 -7.90 -14.43
CA GLU A 10 4.29 -6.51 -14.01
C GLU A 10 4.18 -6.40 -12.48
N PRO A 11 5.10 -5.66 -11.84
CA PRO A 11 5.04 -5.45 -10.40
C PRO A 11 3.79 -4.64 -10.04
N LEU A 12 3.13 -5.06 -8.97
CA LEU A 12 2.07 -4.29 -8.35
C LEU A 12 2.68 -3.03 -7.72
N ARG A 13 2.11 -1.88 -8.07
CA ARG A 13 2.44 -0.58 -7.49
C ARG A 13 1.24 -0.10 -6.70
N VAL A 14 1.44 0.16 -5.41
CA VAL A 14 0.41 0.65 -4.51
C VAL A 14 0.79 2.04 -4.03
N PRO A 15 -0.01 3.08 -4.28
CA PRO A 15 0.26 4.42 -3.79
C PRO A 15 0.12 4.46 -2.27
N ILE A 16 1.15 4.96 -1.59
CA ILE A 16 1.24 5.08 -0.13
C ILE A 16 1.54 6.51 0.33
N GLY A 17 1.48 7.51 -0.56
CA GLY A 17 1.71 8.92 -0.21
C GLY A 17 0.75 9.49 0.84
N HIS A 18 -0.41 8.84 1.01
CA HIS A 18 -1.39 9.16 2.05
C HIS A 18 -1.04 8.56 3.44
N LEU A 19 0.07 7.83 3.57
CA LEU A 19 0.52 7.25 4.83
C LEU A 19 1.62 8.10 5.46
N ARG A 20 1.54 8.31 6.78
CA ARG A 20 2.63 8.92 7.56
C ARG A 20 3.86 8.00 7.58
N ALA A 21 5.04 8.56 7.82
CA ALA A 21 6.29 7.80 7.87
C ALA A 21 6.25 6.59 8.82
N ASP A 22 5.65 6.74 10.01
CA ASP A 22 5.52 5.62 10.96
C ASP A 22 4.52 4.57 10.50
N GLN A 23 3.48 4.96 9.75
CA GLN A 23 2.52 4.03 9.16
C GLN A 23 3.16 3.23 8.04
N VAL A 24 3.95 3.87 7.19
CA VAL A 24 4.75 3.20 6.17
C VAL A 24 5.68 2.16 6.80
N ARG A 25 6.37 2.52 7.90
CA ARG A 25 7.22 1.57 8.64
C ARG A 25 6.43 0.40 9.21
N LEU A 26 5.22 0.65 9.72
CA LEU A 26 4.35 -0.38 10.27
C LEU A 26 3.86 -1.35 9.19
N VAL A 27 3.40 -0.82 8.04
CA VAL A 27 3.03 -1.63 6.86
C VAL A 27 4.22 -2.50 6.42
N GLN A 28 5.42 -1.91 6.31
CA GLN A 28 6.63 -2.67 5.97
C GLN A 28 6.94 -3.77 6.99
N SER A 29 6.75 -3.51 8.29
CA SER A 29 7.02 -4.49 9.34
C SER A 29 6.03 -5.67 9.28
N ILE A 30 4.74 -5.39 9.00
CA ILE A 30 3.71 -6.42 8.83
C ILE A 30 4.04 -7.29 7.63
N LEU A 31 4.32 -6.68 6.48
CA LEU A 31 4.61 -7.40 5.23
C LEU A 31 5.89 -8.23 5.33
N ARG A 32 6.94 -7.71 5.98
CA ARG A 32 8.15 -8.50 6.27
C ARG A 32 7.87 -9.65 7.24
N GLY A 33 7.00 -9.45 8.23
CA GLY A 33 6.59 -10.50 9.16
C GLY A 33 5.83 -11.65 8.47
N GLY A 34 5.22 -11.39 7.31
CA GLY A 34 4.59 -12.38 6.45
C GLY A 34 5.48 -12.87 5.29
N ASP A 35 6.79 -12.60 5.31
CA ASP A 35 7.74 -12.95 4.24
C ASP A 35 7.38 -12.38 2.85
N ILE A 36 6.70 -11.23 2.82
CA ILE A 36 6.27 -10.58 1.58
C ILE A 36 7.36 -9.65 1.07
N PRO A 37 7.94 -9.90 -0.12
CA PRO A 37 8.98 -9.07 -0.68
C PRO A 37 8.41 -7.73 -1.16
N VAL A 38 8.78 -6.64 -0.49
CA VAL A 38 8.35 -5.29 -0.85
C VAL A 38 9.53 -4.33 -0.98
N SER A 39 9.40 -3.39 -1.91
CA SER A 39 10.29 -2.24 -2.04
C SER A 39 9.46 -0.96 -1.96
N ILE A 40 10.05 0.13 -1.46
CA ILE A 40 9.42 1.45 -1.50
C ILE A 40 10.24 2.34 -2.42
N GLN A 41 9.56 2.99 -3.36
CA GLN A 41 10.16 3.96 -4.26
C GLN A 41 9.30 5.22 -4.25
N ARG A 42 9.86 6.33 -3.76
CA ARG A 42 9.10 7.57 -3.53
C ARG A 42 7.86 7.28 -2.66
N ASP A 43 6.67 7.47 -3.23
CA ASP A 43 5.39 7.32 -2.56
C ASP A 43 4.64 6.06 -3.01
N GLU A 44 5.37 5.07 -3.55
CA GLU A 44 4.82 3.79 -4.00
C GLU A 44 5.45 2.61 -3.26
N LEU A 45 4.60 1.67 -2.84
CA LEU A 45 4.98 0.32 -2.44
C LEU A 45 4.94 -0.58 -3.67
N ILE A 46 6.04 -1.28 -3.94
CA ILE A 46 6.23 -2.15 -5.10
C ILE A 46 6.38 -3.60 -4.61
N THR A 47 5.55 -4.50 -5.15
CA THR A 47 5.55 -5.94 -4.82
C THR A 47 5.16 -6.79 -6.03
N GLY A 48 5.18 -8.12 -5.89
CA GLY A 48 4.60 -9.03 -6.87
C GLY A 48 3.05 -8.99 -6.84
N PRO A 49 2.37 -9.10 -7.99
CA PRO A 49 0.91 -9.03 -8.06
C PRO A 49 0.20 -10.13 -7.27
N GLN A 50 0.87 -11.25 -6.98
CA GLN A 50 0.34 -12.32 -6.14
C GLN A 50 0.11 -11.91 -4.67
N TYR A 51 0.72 -10.80 -4.21
CA TYR A 51 0.62 -10.31 -2.84
C TYR A 51 -0.37 -9.15 -2.66
N ALA A 52 -1.23 -8.90 -3.67
CA ALA A 52 -2.12 -7.75 -3.68
C ALA A 52 -3.06 -7.71 -2.46
N ALA A 53 -3.61 -8.87 -2.09
CA ALA A 53 -4.54 -8.97 -0.97
C ALA A 53 -3.85 -8.65 0.36
N GLU A 54 -2.65 -9.19 0.57
CA GLU A 54 -1.89 -9.02 1.80
C GLU A 54 -1.38 -7.58 1.96
N VAL A 55 -1.03 -6.91 0.86
CA VAL A 55 -0.69 -5.48 0.89
C VAL A 55 -1.91 -4.63 1.27
N ASP A 56 -3.06 -4.90 0.65
CA ASP A 56 -4.30 -4.18 0.96
C ASP A 56 -4.73 -4.39 2.42
N ASP A 57 -4.68 -5.63 2.90
CA ASP A 57 -4.99 -5.98 4.30
C ASP A 57 -4.04 -5.29 5.29
N ALA A 58 -2.74 -5.26 5.00
CA ALA A 58 -1.77 -4.57 5.84
C ALA A 58 -2.03 -3.06 5.90
N ILE A 59 -2.32 -2.43 4.77
CA ILE A 59 -2.64 -0.99 4.71
C ILE A 59 -3.93 -0.69 5.48
N ARG A 60 -4.99 -1.46 5.24
CA ARG A 60 -6.28 -1.32 5.95
C ARG A 60 -6.12 -1.48 7.45
N TRP A 61 -5.34 -2.47 7.90
CA TRP A 61 -5.09 -2.69 9.32
C TRP A 61 -4.38 -1.49 9.95
N VAL A 62 -3.36 -0.95 9.28
CA VAL A 62 -2.63 0.23 9.77
C VAL A 62 -3.51 1.48 9.82
N LEU A 63 -4.35 1.69 8.80
CA LEU A 63 -5.29 2.80 8.75
C LEU A 63 -6.40 2.68 9.80
N ALA A 64 -6.95 1.48 10.03
CA ALA A 64 -7.95 1.25 11.07
C ALA A 64 -7.38 1.49 12.48
N ALA A 65 -6.12 1.12 12.71
CA ALA A 65 -5.47 1.29 14.01
C ALA A 65 -4.99 2.72 14.28
N ASN A 66 -4.69 3.53 13.25
CA ASN A 66 -4.00 4.82 13.42
C ASN A 66 -4.62 6.01 12.66
N GLY A 67 -5.72 5.80 11.93
CA GLY A 67 -6.34 6.77 11.02
C GLY A 67 -5.45 7.13 9.81
N PRO A 68 -5.98 7.64 8.70
CA PRO A 68 -5.16 8.11 7.58
C PRO A 68 -4.23 9.27 7.98
N ALA A 69 -3.21 9.57 7.16
CA ALA A 69 -2.49 10.83 7.31
C ALA A 69 -3.48 12.00 7.18
N PRO A 70 -3.27 13.11 7.91
CA PRO A 70 -4.13 14.28 7.81
C PRO A 70 -3.82 15.05 6.53
N ASP A 71 -4.12 14.49 5.38
CA ASP A 71 -4.25 15.20 4.12
C ASP A 71 -5.48 14.61 3.43
N GLU A 72 -6.52 15.44 3.27
CA GLU A 72 -7.88 15.09 2.81
C GLU A 72 -8.79 14.39 3.85
N ILE A 73 -9.09 15.08 4.96
CA ILE A 73 -10.48 15.11 5.40
C ILE A 73 -11.07 16.37 4.79
N ASP A 74 -11.63 16.22 3.59
CA ASP A 74 -12.63 17.19 3.12
C ASP A 74 -13.83 17.01 4.06
N LEU A 75 -13.86 17.83 5.11
CA LEU A 75 -15.04 18.06 5.95
C LEU A 75 -16.03 18.87 5.12
N ASP A 76 -16.60 18.25 4.09
CA ASP A 76 -17.83 18.77 3.50
C ASP A 76 -19.02 18.11 4.22
N LEU A 77 -19.52 18.87 5.21
CA LEU A 77 -20.90 18.97 5.71
C LEU A 77 -21.48 17.82 6.55
#